data_AF-A0A2V9KP90-F1
#
_entry.id   AF-A0A2V9KP90-F1
#
_cell.length_a   1.000
_cell.length_b   1.000
_cell.length_c   1.000
_cell.angle_alpha   90.00
_cell.angle_beta   90.00
_cell.angle_gamma   90.00
#
_symmetry.space_group_name_H-M   'P 1'
#
loop_
_entity.id
_entity.type
_entity.pdbx_description
1 polymer ?
#
loop_
_entity_poly.entity_id
_entity_poly.type
_entity_poly.pdbx_seq_one_letter_code
_entity_poly.pdbx_strand_id
1 'polypeptide(L)'
;MGLIFERERRIQDAESEYRQAVNCDPNDRQAHFNFGRILVNEKKYKEAIEQLSQTISPDDESAPAYLYALGAAYGRAGDRSHALLYLREAREKASARGQEELLVNIENDLHSVEGQTPKN
;
A
#
# COMPACT_ATOMS: atom_id res chain seq x y z
N MET A 1 -8.45 27.82 -6.04
CA MET A 1 -7.89 27.00 -7.14
C MET A 1 -6.37 26.80 -7.05
N GLY A 2 -5.57 27.71 -6.49
CA GLY A 2 -4.09 27.53 -6.39
C GLY A 2 -3.62 26.31 -5.60
N LEU A 3 -4.20 26.04 -4.42
CA LEU A 3 -3.76 24.95 -3.54
C LEU A 3 -3.96 23.53 -4.11
N ILE A 4 -4.97 23.34 -4.98
CA ILE A 4 -5.23 22.04 -5.61
C ILE A 4 -4.18 21.78 -6.69
N PHE A 5 -3.89 22.79 -7.53
CA PHE A 5 -2.85 22.69 -8.55
C PHE A 5 -1.44 22.52 -7.96
N GLU A 6 -1.14 23.18 -6.85
CA GLU A 6 0.15 22.98 -6.17
C GLU A 6 0.30 21.57 -5.61
N ARG A 7 -0.79 20.99 -5.07
CA ARG A 7 -0.77 19.61 -4.57
C ARG A 7 -0.61 18.61 -5.70
N GLU A 8 -1.34 18.77 -6.80
CA GLU A 8 -1.23 17.89 -7.97
C GLU A 8 0.16 17.95 -8.59
N ARG A 9 0.72 19.16 -8.77
CA ARG A 9 2.09 19.32 -9.29
C ARG A 9 3.12 18.64 -8.41
N ARG A 10 3.02 18.81 -7.08
CA ARG A 10 3.93 18.15 -6.13
C ARG A 10 3.82 16.63 -6.12
N ILE A 11 2.63 16.08 -6.41
CA ILE A 11 2.43 14.63 -6.51
C ILE A 11 3.08 14.10 -7.79
N GLN A 12 2.93 14.80 -8.91
CA GLN A 12 3.57 14.42 -10.18
C GLN A 12 5.11 14.54 -10.12
N ASP A 13 5.61 15.61 -9.49
CA ASP A 13 7.05 15.76 -9.27
C ASP A 13 7.57 14.62 -8.38
N ALA A 14 6.83 14.27 -7.30
CA ALA A 14 7.19 13.14 -6.45
C ALA A 14 7.17 11.80 -7.19
N GLU A 15 6.20 11.55 -8.06
CA GLU A 15 6.16 10.33 -8.89
C GLU A 15 7.46 10.18 -9.71
N SER A 16 7.92 11.26 -10.35
CA SER A 16 9.17 11.27 -11.12
C SER A 16 10.39 10.99 -10.24
N GLU A 17 10.47 11.61 -9.07
CA GLU A 17 11.57 11.40 -8.12
C GLU A 17 11.61 9.95 -7.63
N TYR A 18 10.48 9.36 -7.23
CA TYR A 18 10.44 7.98 -6.79
C TYR A 18 10.69 6.98 -7.92
N ARG A 19 10.24 7.29 -9.14
CA ARG A 19 10.59 6.50 -10.34
C ARG A 19 12.09 6.50 -10.58
N GLN A 20 12.76 7.64 -10.42
CA GLN A 20 14.23 7.68 -10.49
C GLN A 20 14.87 6.92 -9.33
N ALA A 21 14.34 7.04 -8.11
CA ALA A 21 14.85 6.32 -6.94
C ALA A 21 14.85 4.81 -7.16
N VAL A 22 13.73 4.23 -7.62
CA VAL A 22 13.65 2.77 -7.88
C VAL A 22 14.49 2.33 -9.09
N ASN A 23 14.80 3.23 -10.03
CA ASN A 23 15.72 2.95 -11.12
C ASN A 23 17.19 2.99 -10.67
N CYS A 24 17.51 3.89 -9.74
CA CYS A 24 18.84 4.03 -9.17
C CYS A 24 19.17 2.89 -8.19
N ASP A 25 18.23 2.52 -7.33
CA ASP A 25 18.33 1.36 -6.45
C ASP A 25 17.07 0.49 -6.55
N PRO A 26 17.10 -0.54 -7.42
CA PRO A 26 15.99 -1.47 -7.60
C PRO A 26 15.70 -2.36 -6.38
N ASN A 27 16.54 -2.32 -5.34
CA ASN A 27 16.34 -3.11 -4.12
C ASN A 27 15.87 -2.25 -2.94
N ASP A 28 15.74 -0.93 -3.11
CA ASP A 28 15.25 -0.04 -2.07
C ASP A 28 13.73 -0.22 -1.89
N ARG A 29 13.38 -1.08 -0.92
CA ARG A 29 11.99 -1.34 -0.53
C ARG A 29 11.27 -0.08 -0.08
N GLN A 30 11.95 0.85 0.55
CA GLN A 30 11.32 2.08 1.03
C GLN A 30 10.97 3.00 -0.15
N ALA A 31 11.82 3.06 -1.18
CA ALA A 31 11.52 3.74 -2.42
C ALA A 31 10.31 3.10 -3.12
N HIS A 32 10.30 1.78 -3.29
CA HIS A 32 9.16 1.05 -3.87
C HIS A 32 7.86 1.26 -3.08
N PHE A 33 7.92 1.25 -1.74
CA PHE A 33 6.78 1.49 -0.88
C PHE A 33 6.19 2.90 -1.06
N ASN A 34 7.06 3.92 -1.00
CA ASN A 34 6.63 5.30 -1.17
C ASN A 34 6.10 5.57 -2.58
N PHE A 35 6.74 4.98 -3.59
CA PHE A 35 6.28 5.07 -4.97
C PHE A 35 4.88 4.45 -5.12
N GLY A 36 4.71 3.24 -4.61
CA GLY A 36 3.42 2.54 -4.60
C GLY A 36 2.31 3.36 -3.94
N ARG A 37 2.58 3.99 -2.79
CA ARG A 37 1.61 4.86 -2.11
C ARG A 37 1.20 6.08 -2.94
N ILE A 38 2.13 6.68 -3.67
CA ILE A 38 1.82 7.78 -4.58
C ILE A 38 0.94 7.29 -5.73
N LEU A 39 1.29 6.15 -6.33
CA LEU A 39 0.51 5.54 -7.40
C LEU A 39 -0.93 5.19 -6.94
N VAL A 40 -1.13 4.72 -5.70
CA VAL A 40 -2.47 4.52 -5.12
C VAL A 40 -3.25 5.84 -5.05
N ASN A 41 -2.61 6.94 -4.62
CA ASN A 41 -3.25 8.26 -4.54
C ASN A 41 -3.63 8.79 -5.93
N GLU A 42 -2.82 8.49 -6.95
CA GLU A 42 -3.11 8.80 -8.35
C GLU A 42 -4.09 7.82 -9.01
N LYS A 43 -4.60 6.83 -8.26
CA LYS A 43 -5.49 5.77 -8.74
C LYS A 43 -4.86 4.85 -9.80
N LYS A 44 -3.54 4.85 -9.92
CA LYS A 44 -2.74 3.94 -10.76
C LYS A 44 -2.52 2.61 -10.03
N TYR A 45 -3.61 1.90 -9.75
CA TYR A 45 -3.57 0.76 -8.83
C TYR A 45 -2.70 -0.41 -9.31
N LYS A 46 -2.68 -0.68 -10.62
CA LYS A 46 -1.86 -1.77 -11.19
C LYS A 46 -0.37 -1.53 -10.95
N GLU A 47 0.12 -0.36 -11.32
CA GLU A 47 1.52 0.03 -11.09
C GLU A 47 1.83 0.07 -9.59
N ALA A 48 0.90 0.56 -8.76
CA ALA A 48 1.08 0.57 -7.32
C ALA A 48 1.29 -0.83 -6.74
N ILE A 49 0.49 -1.81 -7.17
CA ILE A 49 0.59 -3.20 -6.76
C ILE A 49 1.94 -3.79 -7.18
N GLU A 50 2.40 -3.52 -8.40
CA GLU A 50 3.72 -3.96 -8.88
C GLU A 50 4.84 -3.41 -7.99
N GLN A 51 4.83 -2.11 -7.68
CA GLN A 51 5.85 -1.50 -6.82
C GLN A 51 5.78 -2.06 -5.39
N LEU A 52 4.59 -2.15 -4.80
CA LEU A 52 4.41 -2.67 -3.44
C LEU A 52 4.78 -4.15 -3.35
N SER A 53 4.59 -4.95 -4.40
CA SER A 53 5.00 -6.35 -4.42
C SER A 53 6.52 -6.53 -4.28
N GLN A 54 7.34 -5.54 -4.68
CA GLN A 54 8.79 -5.60 -4.49
C GLN A 54 9.20 -5.43 -3.01
N THR A 55 8.28 -5.01 -2.14
CA THR A 55 8.56 -4.72 -0.73
C THR A 55 8.37 -5.92 0.20
N ILE A 56 7.78 -7.02 -0.28
CA ILE A 56 7.38 -8.18 0.54
C ILE A 56 8.55 -9.02 1.07
N SER A 57 9.76 -8.82 0.54
CA SER A 57 10.94 -9.61 0.89
C SER A 57 12.14 -8.71 1.17
N PRO A 58 12.91 -8.93 2.25
CA PRO A 58 12.75 -10.00 3.25
C PRO A 58 11.61 -9.74 4.26
N ASP A 59 11.20 -10.79 4.96
CA ASP A 59 10.25 -10.71 6.08
C ASP A 59 10.94 -10.15 7.33
N ASP A 60 10.80 -8.86 7.55
CA ASP A 60 11.40 -8.13 8.67
C ASP A 60 10.35 -7.37 9.49
N GLU A 61 10.76 -6.41 10.31
CA GLU A 61 9.85 -5.61 11.14
C GLU A 61 8.89 -4.73 10.31
N SER A 62 9.28 -4.34 9.10
CA SER A 62 8.49 -3.50 8.20
C SER A 62 7.53 -4.30 7.30
N ALA A 63 7.76 -5.60 7.14
CA ALA A 63 6.92 -6.48 6.32
C ALA A 63 5.40 -6.35 6.58
N PRO A 64 4.90 -6.25 7.84
CA PRO A 64 3.47 -6.05 8.08
C PRO A 64 2.93 -4.75 7.48
N ALA A 65 3.69 -3.65 7.55
CA ALA A 65 3.28 -2.36 7.00
C ALA A 65 3.25 -2.38 5.46
N TYR A 66 4.21 -3.07 4.86
CA TYR A 66 4.29 -3.29 3.42
C TYR A 66 3.13 -4.15 2.90
N LEU A 67 2.83 -5.26 3.57
CA LEU A 67 1.68 -6.11 3.26
C LEU A 67 0.35 -5.38 3.44
N TYR A 68 0.24 -4.55 4.49
CA TYR A 68 -0.94 -3.72 4.69
C TYR A 68 -1.16 -2.75 3.52
N ALA A 69 -0.12 -2.04 3.09
CA ALA A 69 -0.23 -1.13 1.94
C ALA A 69 -0.57 -1.88 0.64
N LEU A 70 -0.01 -3.06 0.41
CA LEU A 70 -0.34 -3.90 -0.73
C LEU A 70 -1.82 -4.33 -0.68
N GLY A 71 -2.30 -4.82 0.47
CA GLY A 71 -3.69 -5.19 0.67
C GLY A 71 -4.66 -4.01 0.46
N ALA A 72 -4.32 -2.84 0.98
CA ALA A 72 -5.08 -1.61 0.77
C ALA A 72 -5.11 -1.21 -0.72
N ALA A 73 -3.99 -1.35 -1.44
CA ALA A 73 -3.91 -1.08 -2.88
C ALA A 73 -4.83 -2.00 -3.69
N TYR A 74 -4.86 -3.31 -3.38
CA TYR A 74 -5.80 -4.25 -3.99
C TYR A 74 -7.27 -3.91 -3.67
N GLY A 75 -7.56 -3.51 -2.43
CA GLY A 75 -8.90 -3.09 -2.02
C GLY A 75 -9.38 -1.87 -2.82
N ARG A 76 -8.49 -0.89 -3.01
CA ARG A 76 -8.74 0.29 -3.86
C ARG A 76 -8.88 -0.05 -5.35
N ALA A 77 -8.17 -1.09 -5.81
CA ALA A 77 -8.30 -1.62 -7.16
C ALA A 77 -9.62 -2.38 -7.41
N GLY A 78 -10.39 -2.65 -6.34
CA GLY A 78 -11.60 -3.47 -6.37
C GLY A 78 -11.35 -4.97 -6.30
N ASP A 79 -10.08 -5.39 -6.18
CA ASP A 79 -9.72 -6.80 -6.01
C ASP A 79 -9.79 -7.19 -4.53
N ARG A 80 -11.02 -7.45 -4.11
CA ARG A 80 -11.34 -7.82 -2.74
C ARG A 80 -10.64 -9.10 -2.27
N SER A 81 -10.47 -10.06 -3.17
CA SER A 81 -9.88 -11.36 -2.83
C SER A 81 -8.43 -11.19 -2.40
N HIS A 82 -7.63 -10.48 -3.20
CA HIS A 82 -6.24 -10.19 -2.86
C HIS A 82 -6.14 -9.21 -1.69
N ALA A 83 -7.04 -8.23 -1.57
CA ALA A 83 -7.07 -7.33 -0.43
C ALA A 83 -7.20 -8.10 0.89
N LEU A 84 -8.19 -8.99 1.01
CA LEU A 84 -8.39 -9.80 2.21
C LEU A 84 -7.21 -10.73 2.49
N LEU A 85 -6.60 -11.31 1.46
CA LEU A 85 -5.43 -12.17 1.61
C LEU A 85 -4.28 -11.41 2.29
N TYR A 86 -3.84 -10.30 1.69
CA TYR A 86 -2.69 -9.55 2.18
C TYR A 86 -2.97 -8.80 3.49
N LEU A 87 -4.19 -8.28 3.69
CA LEU A 87 -4.56 -7.67 4.96
C LEU A 87 -4.57 -8.68 6.11
N ARG A 88 -5.02 -9.93 5.88
CA ARG A 88 -4.97 -10.99 6.91
C ARG A 88 -3.54 -11.40 7.23
N GLU A 89 -2.68 -11.53 6.23
CA GLU A 89 -1.27 -11.82 6.43
C GLU A 89 -0.57 -10.68 7.19
N ALA A 90 -0.82 -9.42 6.81
CA ALA A 90 -0.34 -8.25 7.52
C ALA A 90 -0.77 -8.26 8.99
N ARG A 91 -2.04 -8.59 9.26
CA ARG A 91 -2.60 -8.68 10.61
C ARG A 91 -1.89 -9.74 11.45
N GLU A 92 -1.69 -10.93 10.90
CA GLU A 92 -1.00 -12.02 11.59
C GLU A 92 0.44 -11.63 11.95
N LYS A 93 1.17 -11.07 10.98
CA LYS A 93 2.56 -10.64 11.17
C LYS A 93 2.69 -9.44 12.11
N ALA A 94 1.77 -8.49 12.08
CA ALA A 94 1.71 -7.35 13.00
C ALA A 94 1.39 -7.81 14.43
N SER A 95 0.43 -8.73 14.58
CA SER A 95 0.07 -9.34 15.87
C SER A 95 1.26 -10.10 16.47
N ALA A 96 1.95 -10.91 15.68
CA ALA A 96 3.14 -11.64 16.12
C ALA A 96 4.29 -10.72 16.56
N ARG A 97 4.35 -9.49 16.03
CA ARG A 97 5.37 -8.48 16.37
C ARG A 97 4.90 -7.48 17.44
N GLY A 98 3.67 -7.58 17.94
CA GLY A 98 3.13 -6.62 18.92
C GLY A 98 2.89 -5.21 18.37
N GLN A 99 2.70 -5.06 17.06
CA GLN A 99 2.45 -3.75 16.42
C GLN A 99 0.97 -3.36 16.54
N GLU A 100 0.53 -2.99 17.74
CA GLU A 100 -0.89 -2.73 18.06
C GLU A 100 -1.51 -1.60 17.22
N GLU A 101 -0.78 -0.50 16.99
CA GLU A 101 -1.29 0.62 16.18
C GLU A 101 -1.55 0.19 14.73
N LEU A 102 -0.63 -0.57 14.15
CA LEU A 102 -0.79 -1.09 12.80
C LEU A 102 -1.95 -2.11 12.75
N LEU A 103 -2.08 -2.94 13.79
CA LEU A 103 -3.16 -3.92 13.90
C LEU A 103 -4.54 -3.25 13.85
N VAL A 104 -4.74 -2.16 14.60
CA VAL A 104 -6.00 -1.40 14.58
C VAL A 104 -6.32 -0.88 13.18
N ASN A 105 -5.33 -0.34 12.47
CA ASN A 105 -5.53 0.15 11.10
C ASN A 105 -5.89 -0.98 10.13
N ILE A 106 -5.19 -2.12 10.22
CA ILE A 106 -5.48 -3.31 9.42
C ILE A 106 -6.90 -3.83 9.68
N GLU A 107 -7.32 -3.87 10.95
CA GLU A 107 -8.66 -4.33 11.33
C GLU A 107 -9.76 -3.42 10.79
N ASN A 108 -9.57 -2.11 10.82
CA ASN A 108 -10.52 -1.16 10.25
C ASN A 108 -10.70 -1.36 8.74
N ASP A 109 -9.60 -1.51 8.00
CA ASP A 109 -9.64 -1.76 6.57
C ASP A 109 -10.20 -3.15 6.24
N LEU A 110 -9.88 -4.18 7.04
CA LEU A 110 -10.50 -5.51 6.92
C LEU A 110 -12.01 -5.43 7.07
N HIS A 111 -12.53 -4.77 8.10
CA HIS A 111 -13.97 -4.59 8.28
C HIS A 111 -14.61 -3.82 7.12
N SER A 112 -13.93 -2.81 6.57
CA SER A 112 -14.41 -2.05 5.41
C SER A 112 -14.49 -2.92 4.15
N VAL A 113 -13.47 -3.75 3.92
CA VAL A 113 -13.43 -4.67 2.78
C VAL A 113 -14.44 -5.81 2.97
N GLU A 114 -14.60 -6.33 4.20
CA GLU A 114 -15.55 -7.38 4.54
C GLU A 114 -17.00 -6.90 4.52
N GLY A 115 -17.28 -5.67 4.94
CA GLY A 115 -18.63 -5.08 4.96
C GLY A 115 -19.21 -4.74 3.59
N GLN A 116 -18.39 -4.70 2.54
CA GLN A 116 -18.84 -4.48 1.15
C GLN A 116 -19.48 -5.72 0.51
N THR A 117 -19.79 -6.78 1.28
CA THR A 117 -20.49 -7.96 0.72
C THR A 117 -21.87 -7.50 0.31
N PRO A 118 -22.27 -7.62 -0.97
CA PRO A 118 -23.66 -7.45 -1.31
C PRO A 118 -24.45 -8.47 -0.50
N LYS A 119 -25.33 -8.00 0.39
CA LYS A 119 -26.41 -8.82 0.92
C LYS A 119 -27.23 -9.24 -0.30
N ASN A 120 -27.08 -10.49 -0.71
CA ASN A 120 -27.99 -11.15 -1.63
C ASN A 120 -29.40 -11.18 -1.03
#